data_AF-A0A7I7QHK1-F1
#
_entry.id   AF-A0A7I7QHK1-F1
#
_cell.length_a   1.000
_cell.length_b   1.000
_cell.length_c   1.000
_cell.angle_alpha   90.00
_cell.angle_beta   90.00
_cell.angle_gamma   90.00
#
_symmetry.space_group_name_H-M   'P 1'
#
loop_
_entity.id
_entity.type
_entity.pdbx_description
1 polymer ?
#
loop_
_entity_poly.entity_id
_entity_poly.type
_entity_poly.pdbx_seq_one_letter_code
_entity_poly.pdbx_strand_id
1 'polypeptide(L)'
;MGWDAAAATAAVGKYAEWTATSAATVDLTAAKAQETTAAFETTFAMTVPPAADPANRSFLQALVATNFLGQNGTAIATTEADYAQMWGQDVTAMDGYAAASGAASTVAPFTPPNQETNATMIARSPD
;
A
#
# COMPACT_ATOMS: atom_id res chain seq x y z
N MET A 1 -1.64 -50.09 -23.02
CA MET A 1 -1.67 -48.97 -22.07
C MET A 1 -0.49 -48.09 -22.39
N GLY A 2 -0.69 -47.03 -23.16
CA GLY A 2 0.38 -46.07 -23.47
C GLY A 2 -0.23 -44.70 -23.43
N TRP A 3 0.27 -43.85 -22.53
CA TRP A 3 0.06 -42.41 -22.65
C TRP A 3 0.50 -42.00 -24.05
N ASP A 4 -0.31 -41.23 -24.77
CA ASP A 4 0.16 -40.59 -25.99
C ASP A 4 1.24 -39.58 -25.57
N ALA A 5 2.51 -39.89 -25.88
CA ALA A 5 3.65 -39.07 -25.49
C ALA A 5 3.48 -37.61 -25.98
N ALA A 6 2.83 -37.39 -27.13
CA ALA A 6 2.55 -36.05 -27.63
C ALA A 6 1.55 -35.29 -26.73
N ALA A 7 0.51 -35.96 -26.24
CA ALA A 7 -0.46 -35.38 -25.31
C ALA A 7 0.19 -35.05 -23.94
N ALA A 8 1.07 -35.92 -23.45
CA ALA A 8 1.83 -35.68 -22.22
C ALA A 8 2.78 -34.47 -22.36
N THR A 9 3.53 -34.37 -23.47
CA THR A 9 4.41 -33.22 -23.73
C THR A 9 3.63 -31.91 -23.85
N ALA A 10 2.47 -31.91 -24.52
CA ALA A 10 1.63 -30.73 -24.64
C ALA A 10 1.09 -30.26 -23.27
N ALA A 11 0.69 -31.17 -22.40
CA ALA A 11 0.23 -30.85 -21.05
C ALA A 11 1.35 -30.23 -20.18
N VAL A 12 2.56 -30.79 -20.23
CA VAL A 12 3.73 -30.22 -19.54
C VAL A 12 4.08 -28.83 -20.06
N GLY A 13 3.99 -28.60 -21.38
CA GLY A 13 4.20 -27.28 -21.98
C GLY A 13 3.23 -26.22 -21.45
N LYS A 14 1.92 -26.53 -21.37
CA LYS A 14 0.89 -25.63 -20.82
C LYS A 14 1.15 -25.31 -19.33
N TYR A 15 1.58 -26.29 -18.54
CA TYR A 15 1.96 -26.06 -17.15
C TYR A 15 3.21 -25.17 -17.01
N ALA A 16 4.23 -25.40 -17.84
CA ALA A 16 5.44 -24.59 -17.84
C ALA A 16 5.13 -23.12 -18.17
N GLU A 17 4.31 -22.87 -19.18
CA GLU A 17 3.83 -21.53 -19.52
C GLU A 17 3.07 -20.88 -18.36
N TRP A 18 2.12 -21.60 -17.75
CA TRP A 18 1.39 -21.11 -16.59
C TRP A 18 2.31 -20.77 -15.40
N THR A 19 3.31 -21.60 -15.11
CA THR A 19 4.28 -21.31 -14.03
C THR A 19 5.12 -20.06 -14.34
N ALA A 20 5.51 -19.85 -15.60
CA ALA A 20 6.26 -18.67 -16.02
C ALA A 20 5.42 -17.38 -15.87
N THR A 21 4.16 -17.39 -16.31
CA THR A 21 3.24 -16.26 -16.12
C THR A 21 2.95 -16.01 -14.64
N SER A 22 2.80 -17.06 -13.84
CA SER A 22 2.59 -16.96 -12.40
C SER A 22 3.80 -16.35 -11.69
N ALA A 23 5.02 -16.74 -12.07
CA ALA A 23 6.25 -16.16 -11.53
C ALA A 23 6.33 -14.66 -11.83
N ALA A 24 6.05 -14.23 -13.07
CA ALA A 24 6.00 -12.80 -13.41
C ALA A 24 4.94 -12.03 -12.59
N THR A 25 3.79 -12.66 -12.30
CA THR A 25 2.75 -12.08 -11.44
C THR A 25 3.21 -11.94 -9.99
N VAL A 26 3.96 -12.91 -9.46
CA VAL A 26 4.59 -12.83 -8.13
C VAL A 26 5.58 -11.68 -8.08
N ASP A 27 6.45 -11.52 -9.07
CA ASP A 27 7.45 -10.46 -9.10
C ASP A 27 6.80 -9.06 -9.07
N LEU A 28 5.74 -8.86 -9.86
CA LEU A 28 4.96 -7.61 -9.84
C LEU A 28 4.28 -7.37 -8.49
N THR A 29 3.73 -8.43 -7.88
CA THR A 29 3.08 -8.34 -6.56
C THR A 29 4.10 -8.01 -5.47
N ALA A 30 5.30 -8.56 -5.55
CA ALA A 30 6.38 -8.25 -4.62
C ALA A 30 6.82 -6.78 -4.73
N ALA A 31 6.93 -6.24 -5.95
CA ALA A 31 7.20 -4.82 -6.16
C ALA A 31 6.11 -3.93 -5.54
N LYS A 32 4.82 -4.31 -5.70
CA LYS A 32 3.68 -3.59 -5.10
C LYS A 32 3.70 -3.62 -3.56
N ALA A 33 4.14 -4.72 -2.97
CA ALA A 33 4.33 -4.80 -1.52
C ALA A 33 5.42 -3.82 -1.04
N GLN A 34 6.53 -3.71 -1.78
CA GLN A 34 7.58 -2.73 -1.47
C GLN A 34 7.09 -1.29 -1.61
N GLU A 35 6.30 -0.97 -2.64
CA GLU A 35 5.67 0.34 -2.80
C GLU A 35 4.76 0.69 -1.61
N THR A 36 4.02 -0.28 -1.07
CA THR A 36 3.17 -0.09 0.12
C THR A 36 4.00 0.26 1.36
N THR A 37 5.11 -0.44 1.59
CA THR A 37 6.03 -0.12 2.68
C THR A 37 6.64 1.27 2.53
N ALA A 38 7.09 1.61 1.32
CA ALA A 38 7.64 2.93 1.04
C ALA A 38 6.61 4.06 1.25
N ALA A 39 5.34 3.83 0.89
CA ALA A 39 4.26 4.76 1.16
C ALA A 39 4.08 4.99 2.66
N PHE A 40 4.05 3.92 3.46
CA PHE A 40 3.94 4.01 4.92
C PHE A 40 5.12 4.78 5.53
N GLU A 41 6.35 4.43 5.18
CA GLU A 41 7.55 5.08 5.72
C GLU A 41 7.60 6.57 5.36
N THR A 42 7.23 6.92 4.13
CA THR A 42 7.16 8.32 3.66
C THR A 42 6.13 9.11 4.46
N THR A 43 4.93 8.57 4.64
CA THR A 43 3.88 9.22 5.45
C THR A 43 4.27 9.32 6.91
N PHE A 44 4.87 8.28 7.48
CA PHE A 44 5.35 8.30 8.85
C PHE A 44 6.41 9.39 9.06
N ALA A 45 7.36 9.52 8.13
CA ALA A 45 8.40 10.55 8.20
C ALA A 45 7.86 11.98 8.03
N MET A 46 6.76 12.16 7.28
CA MET A 46 6.11 13.46 7.10
C MET A 46 5.11 13.82 8.21
N THR A 47 4.56 12.84 8.93
CA THR A 47 3.56 13.10 9.97
C THR A 47 4.17 13.90 11.11
N VAL A 48 3.43 14.88 11.61
CA VAL A 48 3.85 15.73 12.72
C VAL A 48 4.19 14.86 13.95
N PRO A 49 5.32 15.11 14.64
CA PRO A 49 5.68 14.36 15.83
C PRO A 49 4.56 14.40 16.89
N PRO A 50 4.15 13.27 17.51
CA PRO A 50 3.02 13.23 18.44
C PRO A 50 3.13 14.18 19.64
N ALA A 51 4.35 14.58 20.03
CA ALA A 51 4.58 15.52 21.12
C ALA A 51 4.39 17.00 20.71
N ALA A 52 4.40 17.33 19.41
CA ALA A 52 4.37 18.70 18.92
C ALA A 52 2.98 19.36 19.08
N ASP A 53 1.90 18.62 18.79
CA ASP A 53 0.53 19.11 19.01
C ASP A 53 0.27 19.50 20.48
N PRO A 54 0.42 18.61 21.48
CA PRO A 54 0.17 18.97 22.87
C PRO A 54 1.11 20.07 23.39
N ALA A 55 2.34 20.17 22.87
CA ALA A 55 3.24 21.27 23.18
C ALA A 55 2.70 22.62 22.66
N ASN A 56 2.23 22.69 21.41
CA ASN A 56 1.59 23.88 20.85
C ASN A 56 0.33 24.24 21.66
N ARG A 57 -0.54 23.27 21.94
CA ARG A 57 -1.80 23.50 22.67
C ARG A 57 -1.55 24.01 24.09
N SER A 58 -0.56 23.47 24.80
CA SER A 58 -0.20 23.94 26.15
C SER A 58 0.44 25.32 26.13
N PHE A 59 1.29 25.62 25.14
CA PHE A 59 1.87 26.95 24.97
C PHE A 59 0.82 28.01 24.66
N LEU A 60 -0.14 27.71 23.79
CA LEU A 60 -1.29 28.58 23.50
C LEU A 60 -2.08 28.90 24.77
N GLN A 61 -2.38 27.89 25.59
CA GLN A 61 -3.08 28.10 26.87
C GLN A 61 -2.31 29.04 27.81
N ALA A 62 -0.98 28.90 27.89
CA ALA A 62 -0.15 29.78 28.71
C ALA A 62 -0.15 31.23 28.19
N LEU A 63 -0.07 31.42 26.87
CA LEU A 63 -0.14 32.75 26.26
C LEU A 63 -1.49 33.43 26.52
N VAL A 64 -2.59 32.69 26.37
CA VAL A 64 -3.94 33.19 26.65
C VAL A 64 -4.10 33.54 28.13
N ALA A 65 -3.68 32.65 29.04
CA ALA A 65 -3.79 32.86 30.48
C ALA A 65 -3.01 34.09 30.98
N THR A 66 -1.96 34.50 30.27
CA THR A 66 -1.14 35.66 30.61
C THR A 66 -1.48 36.93 29.80
N ASN A 67 -2.48 36.87 28.90
CA ASN A 67 -2.82 37.97 27.99
C ASN A 67 -3.68 39.08 28.62
N PHE A 68 -3.47 39.42 29.89
CA PHE A 68 -4.29 40.41 30.61
C PHE A 68 -4.26 41.80 29.98
N LEU A 69 -3.14 42.16 29.35
CA LEU A 69 -2.91 43.46 28.72
C LEU A 69 -3.01 43.40 27.19
N GLY A 70 -3.38 42.26 26.60
CA GLY A 70 -3.46 42.07 25.15
C GLY A 70 -2.10 41.96 24.42
N GLN A 71 -0.98 42.05 25.13
CA GLN A 71 0.37 42.05 24.54
C GLN A 71 0.74 40.73 23.84
N ASN A 72 0.15 39.61 24.26
CA ASN A 72 0.43 38.30 23.67
C ASN A 72 -0.34 38.03 22.37
N GLY A 73 -1.17 38.98 21.89
CA GLY A 73 -2.03 38.76 20.72
C GLY A 73 -1.29 38.23 19.48
N THR A 74 -0.13 38.81 19.15
CA THR A 74 0.69 38.33 18.03
C THR A 74 1.23 36.92 18.27
N ALA A 75 1.71 36.63 19.48
CA ALA A 75 2.25 35.31 19.82
C ALA A 75 1.16 34.21 19.78
N ILE A 76 -0.06 34.56 20.21
CA ILE A 76 -1.24 33.68 20.10
C ILE A 76 -1.52 33.37 18.62
N ALA A 77 -1.61 34.39 17.78
CA ALA A 77 -1.88 34.22 16.35
C ALA A 77 -0.79 33.39 15.66
N THR A 78 0.49 33.59 16.00
CA THR A 78 1.59 32.74 15.51
C THR A 78 1.41 31.29 15.96
N THR A 79 1.11 31.05 17.23
CA THR A 79 0.94 29.69 17.76
C THR A 79 -0.25 28.97 17.10
N GLU A 80 -1.34 29.68 16.82
CA GLU A 80 -2.48 29.14 16.06
C GLU A 80 -2.12 28.85 14.60
N ALA A 81 -1.32 29.70 13.96
CA ALA A 81 -0.82 29.47 12.60
C ALA A 81 0.10 28.24 12.53
N ASP A 82 0.99 28.05 13.51
CA ASP A 82 1.84 26.87 13.62
C ASP A 82 0.99 25.59 13.75
N TYR A 83 -0.11 25.65 14.52
CA TYR A 83 -1.06 24.54 14.61
C TYR A 83 -1.75 24.24 13.27
N ALA A 84 -2.20 25.27 12.56
CA ALA A 84 -2.80 25.10 11.24
C ALA A 84 -1.80 24.51 10.22
N GLN A 85 -0.51 24.88 10.31
CA GLN A 85 0.54 24.29 9.49
C GLN A 85 0.75 22.80 9.82
N MET A 86 0.85 22.44 11.10
CA MET A 86 0.93 21.04 11.53
C MET A 86 -0.24 20.22 10.99
N TRP A 87 -1.46 20.75 11.11
CA TRP A 87 -2.65 20.10 10.56
C TRP A 87 -2.56 19.94 9.03
N GLY A 88 -2.18 20.99 8.30
CA GLY A 88 -2.02 20.94 6.84
C GLY A 88 -0.95 19.93 6.39
N GLN A 89 0.13 19.79 7.16
CA GLN A 89 1.16 18.79 6.91
C GLN A 89 0.63 17.37 7.09
N ASP A 90 -0.12 17.09 8.16
CA ASP A 90 -0.71 15.77 8.39
C ASP A 90 -1.75 15.41 7.33
N VAL A 91 -2.57 16.37 6.89
CA VAL A 91 -3.50 16.18 5.76
C VAL A 91 -2.73 15.83 4.49
N THR A 92 -1.70 16.60 4.16
CA THR A 92 -0.86 16.34 2.97
C THR A 92 -0.20 14.96 3.03
N ALA A 93 0.28 14.56 4.22
CA ALA A 93 0.92 13.28 4.42
C ALA A 93 -0.04 12.10 4.20
N MET A 94 -1.27 12.22 4.70
CA MET A 94 -2.30 11.19 4.57
C MET A 94 -2.93 11.15 3.17
N ASP A 95 -3.07 12.28 2.48
CA ASP A 95 -3.50 12.31 1.08
C ASP A 95 -2.47 11.61 0.18
N GLY A 96 -1.18 11.88 0.41
CA GLY A 96 -0.08 11.18 -0.25
C GLY A 96 -0.10 9.67 0.02
N TYR A 97 -0.36 9.28 1.28
CA TYR A 97 -0.50 7.88 1.67
C TYR A 97 -1.65 7.19 0.93
N ALA A 98 -2.82 7.83 0.87
CA ALA A 98 -4.01 7.29 0.23
C ALA A 98 -3.79 7.09 -1.27
N ALA A 99 -3.18 8.06 -1.95
CA ALA A 99 -2.86 7.97 -3.37
C ALA A 99 -1.85 6.83 -3.66
N ALA A 100 -0.75 6.77 -2.90
CA ALA A 100 0.27 5.74 -3.06
C ALA A 100 -0.25 4.34 -2.72
N SER A 101 -1.00 4.20 -1.63
CA SER A 101 -1.61 2.92 -1.22
C SER A 101 -2.66 2.45 -2.23
N GLY A 102 -3.45 3.37 -2.80
CA GLY A 102 -4.38 3.05 -3.88
C GLY A 102 -3.66 2.45 -5.09
N ALA A 103 -2.58 3.08 -5.53
CA ALA A 103 -1.76 2.58 -6.64
C ALA A 103 -1.05 1.24 -6.33
N ALA A 104 -0.61 1.05 -5.08
CA ALA A 104 0.07 -0.17 -4.65
C ALA A 104 -0.90 -1.35 -4.44
N SER A 105 -2.17 -1.09 -4.11
CA SER A 105 -3.19 -2.12 -3.92
C SER A 105 -3.67 -2.79 -5.22
N THR A 106 -3.33 -2.22 -6.38
CA THR A 106 -3.72 -2.76 -7.69
C THR A 106 -2.77 -3.87 -8.12
N VAL A 107 -3.12 -5.12 -7.80
CA VAL A 107 -2.36 -6.33 -8.17
C VAL A 107 -3.13 -7.18 -9.18
N ALA A 108 -2.41 -7.84 -10.09
CA ALA A 108 -3.03 -8.75 -11.05
C ALA A 108 -3.52 -10.03 -10.34
N PRO A 109 -4.71 -10.55 -10.69
CA PRO A 109 -5.19 -11.80 -10.10
C PRO A 109 -4.36 -12.98 -10.58
N PHE A 110 -4.11 -13.93 -9.67
CA PHE A 110 -3.58 -15.23 -10.04
C PHE A 110 -4.64 -16.03 -10.79
N THR A 111 -4.28 -16.56 -11.95
CA THR A 111 -5.14 -17.44 -12.72
C THR A 111 -4.74 -18.90 -12.43
N PRO A 112 -5.70 -19.82 -12.26
CA PRO A 112 -5.38 -21.24 -12.13
C PRO A 112 -4.89 -21.79 -13.48
N PRO A 113 -4.10 -22.88 -13.48
CA PRO A 113 -3.74 -23.57 -14.72
C PRO A 113 -5.02 -24.10 -15.40
N ASN A 114 -5.09 -24.05 -16.73
CA ASN A 114 -6.30 -24.43 -17.46
C ASN A 114 -6.72 -25.89 -17.17
N GLN A 115 -8.02 -26.16 -17.03
CA GLN A 115 -8.54 -27.49 -16.67
C GLN A 115 -8.37 -28.53 -17.78
N GLU A 116 -8.08 -28.11 -19.02
CA GLU A 116 -7.74 -29.06 -20.10
C GLU A 116 -6.48 -29.87 -19.80
N THR A 117 -5.65 -29.44 -18.86
CA THR A 117 -4.48 -30.20 -18.39
C THR A 117 -4.85 -31.41 -17.52
N ASN A 118 -6.04 -31.42 -16.89
CA ASN A 118 -6.56 -32.57 -16.14
C ASN A 118 -7.44 -33.49 -17.00
N ALA A 119 -8.18 -32.92 -17.98
CA ALA A 119 -9.15 -33.67 -18.77
C ALA A 119 -8.48 -34.68 -19.75
N THR A 120 -7.32 -34.36 -20.33
CA THR A 120 -6.60 -35.28 -21.22
C THR A 120 -5.95 -36.47 -20.53
N MET A 121 -5.72 -36.42 -19.21
CA MET A 121 -5.23 -37.57 -18.45
C MET A 121 -6.36 -38.56 -18.06
N ILE A 122 -7.61 -38.08 -17.97
CA ILE A 122 -8.75 -38.88 -17.48
C ILE A 122 -9.63 -39.40 -18.63
N ALA A 123 -9.62 -38.77 -19.81
CA ALA A 123 -10.56 -39.06 -20.90
C ALA A 123 -10.32 -40.37 -21.71
N ARG A 124 -9.51 -41.33 -21.23
CA ARG A 124 -9.42 -42.65 -21.89
C ARG A 124 -9.27 -43.81 -20.91
N SER A 125 -10.27 -43.98 -20.06
CA SER A 125 -10.58 -45.28 -19.46
C SER A 125 -11.74 -45.90 -20.27
N PRO A 126 -11.51 -46.90 -21.14
CA PRO A 126 -12.60 -47.71 -21.65
C PRO A 126 -12.85 -48.90 -20.72
N ASP A 127 -14.13 -49.20 -20.49
CA ASP A 127 -14.62 -50.50 -20.02
C ASP A 127 -14.21 -51.64 -20.98
#